data_AF-A0A7M3WAT1-F1
#
_entry.id   AF-A0A7M3WAT1-F1
#
_cell.length_a   1.000
_cell.length_b   1.000
_cell.length_c   1.000
_cell.angle_alpha   90.00
_cell.angle_beta   90.00
_cell.angle_gamma   90.00
#
_symmetry.space_group_name_H-M   'P 1'
#
loop_
_entity.id
_entity.type
_entity.pdbx_description
1 polymer ?
#
loop_
_entity_poly.entity_id
_entity_poly.type
_entity_poly.pdbx_seq_one_letter_code
_entity_poly.pdbx_strand_id
1 'polypeptide(L)' 'MTGLIVGIESTAHTLSIGFVDEAGKLYSSESALFKPEEGGIHPREAADHHSVVAPNLVSSLMNRED' A
#
# COMPACT_ATOMS: atom_id res chain seq x y z
N MET A 1 -12.30 2.17 -22.64
CA MET A 1 -11.26 1.62 -21.76
C MET A 1 -11.52 2.25 -20.41
N THR A 2 -11.86 1.48 -19.39
CA THR A 2 -12.13 2.02 -18.05
C THR A 2 -10.79 2.42 -17.44
N GLY A 3 -10.64 3.67 -17.01
CA GLY A 3 -9.46 4.09 -16.25
C GLY A 3 -9.42 3.43 -14.87
N LEU A 4 -8.21 3.23 -14.35
CA LEU A 4 -7.97 2.85 -12.96
C LEU A 4 -7.25 3.99 -12.25
N ILE A 5 -7.72 4.31 -11.05
CA ILE A 5 -7.10 5.26 -10.13
C ILE A 5 -6.37 4.44 -9.07
N VAL A 6 -5.09 4.73 -8.87
CA VAL A 6 -4.26 4.08 -7.84
C VAL A 6 -4.21 4.97 -6.61
N GLY A 7 -4.67 4.45 -5.47
CA GLY A 7 -4.51 5.09 -4.16
C GLY A 7 -3.25 4.56 -3.48
N ILE A 8 -2.45 5.48 -2.91
CA ILE A 8 -1.27 5.14 -2.10
C ILE A 8 -1.38 5.88 -0.77
N GLU A 9 -1.54 5.12 0.31
CA GLU A 9 -1.40 5.60 1.68
C GLU A 9 -0.01 5.22 2.17
N SER A 10 0.79 6.20 2.57
CA SER A 10 2.19 5.98 2.98
C SER A 10 2.58 6.86 4.18
N THR A 11 1.58 7.31 4.94
CA THR A 11 1.81 8.10 6.14
C THR A 11 1.94 7.19 7.37
N ALA A 12 2.69 7.70 8.36
CA ALA A 12 2.93 7.02 9.62
C ALA A 12 3.43 5.57 9.44
N HIS A 13 2.69 4.59 9.96
CA HIS A 13 3.15 3.21 10.06
C HIS A 13 2.68 2.33 8.90
N THR A 14 1.73 2.77 8.10
CA THR A 14 1.04 1.89 7.14
C THR A 14 1.37 2.31 5.73
N LEU A 15 1.91 1.38 4.94
CA LEU A 15 1.88 1.47 3.49
C LEU A 15 0.68 0.67 2.99
N SER A 16 -0.25 1.30 2.28
CA SER A 16 -1.37 0.65 1.62
C SER A 16 -1.51 1.10 0.18
N ILE A 17 -1.80 0.17 -0.71
CA ILE A 17 -2.01 0.42 -2.14
C ILE A 17 -3.33 -0.22 -2.55
N GLY A 18 -4.16 0.49 -3.31
CA GLY A 18 -5.44 -0.02 -3.80
C GLY A 18 -5.91 0.66 -5.08
N PHE A 19 -6.96 0.12 -5.68
CA PHE A 19 -7.52 0.63 -6.94
C PHE A 19 -9.00 0.93 -6.86
N VAL A 20 -9.42 1.92 -7.64
CA VAL A 20 -10.82 2.21 -7.94
C VAL A 20 -10.94 2.49 -9.44
N ASP A 21 -11.98 1.97 -10.09
CA ASP A 21 -12.26 2.33 -11.48
C ASP A 21 -13.04 3.65 -11.58
N GLU A 22 -13.15 4.19 -12.80
CA GLU A 22 -13.91 5.42 -13.06
C GLU A 22 -15.42 5.31 -12.77
N ALA A 23 -15.95 4.09 -12.62
CA ALA A 23 -17.33 3.85 -12.22
C ALA A 23 -17.50 3.76 -10.68
N GLY A 24 -16.40 3.84 -9.93
CA GLY A 24 -16.38 3.73 -8.48
C GLY A 24 -16.35 2.29 -7.94
N LYS A 25 -16.09 1.28 -8.79
CA LYS A 25 -15.85 -0.09 -8.33
C LYS A 25 -14.54 -0.12 -7.53
N LEU A 26 -14.63 -0.58 -6.29
CA LEU A 26 -13.47 -0.82 -5.44
C LEU A 26 -12.88 -2.20 -5.73
N TYR A 27 -11.55 -2.25 -5.76
CA TYR A 27 -10.77 -3.49 -5.81
C TYR A 27 -10.08 -3.71 -4.47
N SER A 28 -9.63 -4.94 -4.20
CA SER A 28 -8.91 -5.25 -2.97
C SER A 28 -7.62 -4.43 -2.86
N SER A 29 -7.35 -3.89 -1.67
CA SER A 29 -6.08 -3.24 -1.36
C SER A 29 -5.08 -4.23 -0.75
N GLU A 30 -3.80 -3.85 -0.79
CA GLU A 30 -2.72 -4.54 -0.11
C GLU A 30 -2.04 -3.59 0.86
N SER A 31 -1.72 -4.06 2.06
CA SER A 31 -1.15 -3.21 3.11
C SER A 31 -0.02 -3.87 3.87
N ALA A 32 0.97 -3.08 4.27
CA ALA A 32 2.07 -3.47 5.14
C ALA A 32 2.17 -2.48 6.31
N LEU A 33 2.11 -3.00 7.54
CA LEU A 33 2.23 -2.23 8.77
C LEU A 33 3.66 -2.31 9.30
N PHE A 34 4.35 -1.18 9.37
CA PHE A 34 5.56 -1.02 10.15
C PHE A 34 5.21 -1.05 11.63
N LYS A 35 5.69 -2.07 12.35
CA LYS A 35 5.53 -2.18 13.80
C LYS A 35 6.91 -2.13 14.46
N PRO A 36 7.29 -1.03 15.14
CA PRO A 36 8.53 -0.97 15.88
C PRO A 36 8.49 -1.98 17.05
N GLU A 37 9.63 -2.59 17.37
CA GLU A 37 9.73 -3.54 18.48
C GLU A 37 9.46 -2.86 19.83
N GLU A 38 9.98 -1.64 20.00
CA GLU A 38 9.77 -0.81 21.18
C GLU A 38 9.63 0.67 20.79
N GLY A 39 8.90 1.44 21.61
CA GLY A 39 8.78 2.90 21.42
C GLY A 39 7.73 3.33 20.38
N GLY A 40 7.89 4.56 19.89
CA GLY A 40 7.01 5.17 18.89
C GLY A 40 7.59 5.11 17.48
N ILE A 41 6.92 5.74 16.52
CA ILE A 41 7.39 5.75 15.13
C ILE A 41 8.74 6.46 15.00
N HIS A 42 9.71 5.78 14.39
CA HIS A 42 10.89 6.44 13.85
C HIS A 42 10.68 6.71 12.35
N PRO A 43 10.55 7.99 11.91
CA PRO A 43 10.14 8.32 10.54
C PRO A 43 11.02 7.69 9.44
N ARG A 44 12.33 7.55 9.69
CA ARG A 44 13.22 6.91 8.71
C ARG A 44 13.01 5.41 8.63
N GLU A 45 12.79 4.73 9.76
CA GLU A 45 12.58 3.29 9.76
C GLU A 45 11.26 2.92 9.08
N ALA A 46 10.21 3.72 9.29
CA ALA A 46 8.96 3.58 8.56
C ALA A 46 9.15 3.78 7.04
N ALA A 47 9.89 4.82 6.63
CA ALA A 47 10.18 5.09 5.22
C ALA A 47 11.03 3.97 4.57
N ASP A 48 12.03 3.45 5.29
CA ASP A 48 12.85 2.32 4.84
C ASP A 48 12.00 1.06 4.69
N HIS A 49 11.16 0.74 5.70
CA HIS A 49 10.20 -0.35 5.63
C HIS A 49 9.27 -0.21 4.41
N HIS A 50 8.67 0.96 4.19
CA HIS A 50 7.80 1.22 3.04
C HIS A 50 8.52 0.99 1.71
N SER A 51 9.77 1.49 1.59
CA SER A 51 10.58 1.33 0.37
C SER A 51 10.90 -0.14 0.07
N VAL A 52 11.15 -0.95 1.11
CA VAL A 52 11.45 -2.38 0.97
C VAL A 52 10.22 -3.18 0.54
N VAL A 53 9.04 -2.89 1.09
CA VAL A 53 7.84 -3.72 0.88
C VAL A 53 6.97 -3.27 -0.29
N ALA A 54 7.11 -2.03 -0.77
CA ALA A 54 6.32 -1.50 -1.89
C ALA A 54 6.33 -2.38 -3.16
N PRO A 55 7.48 -2.90 -3.65
CA PRO A 55 7.49 -3.74 -4.85
C PRO A 55 6.66 -5.02 -4.69
N ASN A 56 6.67 -5.61 -3.48
CA ASN A 56 5.92 -6.82 -3.18
C ASN A 56 4.41 -6.53 -3.13
N LEU A 57 4.00 -5.41 -2.52
CA LEU A 57 2.60 -4.99 -2.46
C LEU A 57 2.03 -4.76 -3.87
N VAL A 58 2.77 -4.07 -4.74
CA VAL A 58 2.38 -3.85 -6.14
C VAL A 58 2.28 -5.19 -6.88
N SER A 59 3.25 -6.09 -6.70
CA SER A 59 3.23 -7.41 -7.33
C SER A 59 2.04 -8.26 -6.86
N SER A 60 1.74 -8.26 -5.56
CA SER A 60 0.58 -8.95 -4.99
C SER A 60 -0.73 -8.43 -5.59
N LEU A 61 -0.86 -7.11 -5.72
CA LEU A 61 -2.02 -6.46 -6.32
C LEU A 61 -2.20 -6.81 -7.80
N MET A 62 -1.13 -6.81 -8.59
CA MET A 62 -1.20 -7.11 -10.03
C MET A 62 -1.56 -8.57 -10.33
N ASN A 63 -1.36 -9.48 -9.39
CA ASN A 63 -1.64 -10.91 -9.55
C ASN A 63 -3.05 -11.31 -9.07
N ARG A 64 -3.89 -10.37 -8.65
CA ARG A 64 -5.26 -10.68 -8.25
C ARG A 64 -6.23 -10.73 -9.42
N GLU A 65 -7.31 -11.50 -9.25
CA GLU A 65 -8.35 -11.74 -10.25
C GLU A 65 -9.68 -11.01 -9.98
N ASP A 66 -9.75 -10.17 -8.93
CA ASP A 66 -10.96 -9.46 -8.49
C ASP A 66 -11.32 -8.19 -9.30
#